data_AF-A0A6J3BXI7-F1
#
_entry.id   AF-A0A6J3BXI7-F1
#
_cell.length_a   1.000
_cell.length_b   1.000
_cell.length_c   1.000
_cell.angle_alpha   90.00
_cell.angle_beta   90.00
_cell.angle_gamma   90.00
#
_symmetry.space_group_name_H-M   'P 1'
#
loop_
_entity.id
_entity.type
_entity.pdbx_description
1 polymer ?
#
loop_
_entity_poly.entity_id
_entity_poly.type
_entity_poly.pdbx_seq_one_letter_code
_entity_poly.pdbx_strand_id
1 'polypeptide(L)'
;MDLLSLPVVVVEKIFSYLTYDEIAKNRLVSKAFNDICTRLLNRGFLMIERRHALALKNVKAQLPRRESERRYHPLSRHCDILTSIETRISMLNMTYSKFIDSGMCCFIPGRVSARTLIVASNWINIFHI
;
A
#
# COMPACT_ATOMS: atom_id res chain seq x y z
N MET A 1 -14.18 28.17 -11.17
CA MET A 1 -14.50 27.02 -10.30
C MET A 1 -13.23 26.57 -9.64
N ASP A 2 -13.22 26.42 -8.32
CA ASP A 2 -12.07 25.92 -7.55
C ASP A 2 -12.30 24.44 -7.21
N LEU A 3 -11.34 23.57 -7.51
CA LEU A 3 -11.43 22.14 -7.20
C LEU A 3 -11.61 21.90 -5.70
N LEU A 4 -10.99 22.73 -4.86
CA LEU A 4 -11.05 22.61 -3.40
C LEU A 4 -12.38 23.10 -2.81
N SER A 5 -13.26 23.70 -3.62
CA SER A 5 -14.62 24.02 -3.20
C SER A 5 -15.55 22.81 -3.21
N LEU A 6 -15.14 21.70 -3.82
CA LEU A 6 -15.89 20.45 -3.81
C LEU A 6 -15.78 19.75 -2.45
N PRO A 7 -16.81 18.99 -2.02
CA PRO A 7 -16.71 18.13 -0.85
C PRO A 7 -15.52 17.19 -0.95
N VAL A 8 -14.80 17.00 0.16
CA VAL A 8 -13.57 16.21 0.21
C VAL A 8 -13.73 14.79 -0.37
N VAL A 9 -14.91 14.18 -0.20
CA VAL A 9 -15.24 12.85 -0.74
C VAL A 9 -15.20 12.82 -2.27
N VAL A 10 -15.63 13.90 -2.92
CA VAL A 10 -15.61 14.03 -4.39
C VAL A 10 -14.16 14.18 -4.86
N VAL A 11 -13.35 15.00 -4.19
CA VAL A 11 -11.92 15.16 -4.50
C VAL A 11 -11.17 13.85 -4.29
N GLU A 12 -11.40 13.15 -3.19
CA GLU A 12 -10.83 11.83 -2.93
C GLU A 12 -11.25 10.81 -4.00
N LYS A 13 -12.50 10.89 -4.50
CA LYS A 13 -12.97 10.02 -5.59
C LYS A 13 -12.28 10.35 -6.91
N ILE A 14 -12.05 11.62 -7.24
CA ILE A 14 -11.26 12.01 -8.42
C ILE A 14 -9.84 11.46 -8.28
N PHE A 15 -9.23 11.60 -7.11
CA PHE A 15 -7.84 11.16 -6.88
C PHE A 15 -7.72 9.64 -6.84
N SER A 16 -8.82 8.90 -6.62
CA SER A 16 -8.84 7.44 -6.73
C SER A 16 -8.57 6.90 -8.13
N TYR A 17 -8.61 7.75 -9.17
CA TYR A 17 -8.20 7.39 -10.53
C TYR A 17 -6.73 7.68 -10.83
N LEU A 18 -6.02 8.28 -9.88
CA LEU A 18 -4.59 8.57 -9.98
C LEU A 18 -3.78 7.43 -9.38
N THR A 19 -2.61 7.19 -9.97
CA THR A 19 -1.62 6.28 -9.40
C THR A 19 -1.06 6.81 -8.09
N TYR A 20 -0.52 5.91 -7.26
CA TYR A 20 0.12 6.29 -6.00
C TYR A 20 1.25 7.32 -6.17
N ASP A 21 1.98 7.26 -7.27
CA ASP A 21 3.04 8.21 -7.61
C ASP A 21 2.47 9.61 -7.91
N GLU A 22 1.38 9.68 -8.67
CA GLU A 22 0.68 10.93 -8.96
C GLU A 22 0.06 11.53 -7.69
N ILE A 23 -0.55 10.72 -6.82
CA ILE A 23 -1.07 11.17 -5.53
C ILE A 23 0.08 11.72 -4.66
N ALA A 24 1.24 11.06 -4.64
CA ALA A 24 2.40 11.51 -3.88
C ALA A 24 2.95 12.85 -4.41
N LYS A 25 3.05 13.03 -5.73
CA LYS A 25 3.48 14.29 -6.36
C LYS A 25 2.53 15.44 -6.09
N ASN A 26 1.22 15.16 -6.09
CA ASN A 26 0.18 16.16 -5.82
C ASN A 26 0.26 16.78 -4.41
N ARG A 27 0.95 16.15 -3.45
CA ARG A 27 1.18 16.72 -2.12
C ARG A 27 1.96 18.03 -2.13
N LEU A 28 2.76 18.27 -3.17
CA LEU A 28 3.59 19.47 -3.28
C LEU A 28 2.82 20.70 -3.79
N VAL A 29 1.56 20.52 -4.23
CA VAL A 29 0.76 21.59 -4.85
C VAL A 29 0.27 22.60 -3.80
N SER A 30 -0.28 22.13 -2.68
CA SER A 30 -0.78 23.00 -1.61
C SER A 30 -0.94 22.23 -0.29
N LYS A 31 -1.15 22.95 0.82
CA LYS A 31 -1.42 22.33 2.12
C LYS A 31 -2.67 21.45 2.10
N ALA A 32 -3.74 21.91 1.46
CA ALA A 32 -4.99 21.14 1.33
C ALA A 32 -4.79 19.84 0.54
N PHE A 33 -4.04 19.91 -0.56
CA PHE A 33 -3.67 18.72 -1.34
C PHE A 33 -2.78 17.77 -0.54
N ASN A 34 -1.81 18.30 0.21
CA ASN A 34 -0.97 17.47 1.08
C ASN A 34 -1.81 16.69 2.09
N ASP A 35 -2.79 17.33 2.72
CA ASP A 35 -3.64 16.68 3.73
C ASP A 35 -4.53 15.59 3.12
N ILE A 36 -5.14 15.86 1.95
CA ILE A 36 -5.97 14.88 1.22
C ILE A 36 -5.12 13.70 0.75
N CYS A 37 -4.03 13.96 0.04
CA CYS A 37 -3.14 12.92 -0.48
C CYS A 37 -2.50 12.10 0.65
N THR A 38 -2.12 12.72 1.77
CA THR A 38 -1.59 12.00 2.93
C THR A 38 -2.59 10.97 3.46
N ARG A 39 -3.87 11.35 3.61
CA ARG A 39 -4.93 10.42 4.02
C ARG A 39 -5.12 9.29 3.02
N LEU A 40 -5.15 9.59 1.72
CA LEU A 40 -5.30 8.59 0.67
C LEU A 40 -4.15 7.57 0.66
N LEU A 41 -2.90 8.05 0.71
CA LEU A 41 -1.70 7.21 0.71
C LEU A 41 -1.65 6.29 1.95
N ASN A 42 -1.94 6.84 3.14
CA ASN A 42 -1.99 6.08 4.38
C ASN A 42 -3.09 5.02 4.35
N ARG A 43 -4.29 5.41 3.91
CA ARG A 43 -5.44 4.50 3.81
C ARG A 43 -5.16 3.34 2.86
N GLY A 44 -4.62 3.60 1.67
CA GLY A 44 -4.38 2.53 0.72
C GLY A 44 -3.20 1.63 1.14
N PHE A 45 -2.21 2.12 1.90
CA PHE A 45 -1.18 1.26 2.49
C PHE A 45 -1.79 0.24 3.46
N LEU A 46 -2.64 0.70 4.38
CA LEU A 46 -3.40 -0.17 5.29
C LEU A 46 -4.32 -1.15 4.55
N MET A 47 -4.89 -0.72 3.42
CA MET A 47 -5.77 -1.55 2.60
C MET A 47 -5.00 -2.67 1.88
N ILE A 48 -3.78 -2.39 1.40
CA ILE A 48 -2.89 -3.39 0.79
C ILE A 48 -2.49 -4.42 1.84
N GLU A 49 -2.09 -3.99 3.03
CA GLU A 49 -1.73 -4.90 4.14
C GLU A 49 -2.89 -5.87 4.44
N ARG A 50 -4.11 -5.34 4.63
CA ARG A 50 -5.30 -6.15 4.90
C ARG A 50 -5.65 -7.11 3.77
N ARG A 51 -5.61 -6.64 2.51
CA ARG A 51 -5.91 -7.46 1.33
C ARG A 51 -4.89 -8.58 1.16
N HIS A 52 -3.61 -8.27 1.34
CA HIS A 52 -2.53 -9.25 1.27
C HIS A 52 -2.67 -10.30 2.37
N ALA A 53 -2.90 -9.88 3.62
CA ALA A 53 -3.09 -10.80 4.74
C ALA A 53 -4.27 -11.75 4.51
N LEU A 54 -5.39 -11.26 3.95
CA LEU A 54 -6.54 -12.09 3.59
C LEU A 54 -6.19 -13.08 2.47
N ALA A 55 -5.50 -12.64 1.42
CA ALA A 55 -5.08 -13.51 0.33
C ALA A 55 -4.14 -14.62 0.83
N LEU A 56 -3.14 -14.29 1.64
CA LEU A 56 -2.21 -15.25 2.23
C LEU A 56 -2.93 -16.25 3.13
N LYS A 57 -3.88 -15.78 3.96
CA LYS A 57 -4.71 -16.64 4.81
C LYS A 57 -5.53 -17.63 3.97
N ASN A 58 -6.16 -17.16 2.90
CA ASN A 58 -6.99 -17.99 2.02
C ASN A 58 -6.16 -19.05 1.27
N VAL A 59 -4.95 -18.70 0.82
CA VAL A 59 -4.04 -19.67 0.19
C VAL A 59 -3.54 -20.69 1.20
N LYS A 60 -3.10 -20.25 2.39
CA LYS A 60 -2.64 -21.15 3.46
C LYS A 60 -3.72 -22.12 3.93
N ALA A 61 -4.99 -21.70 3.94
CA ALA A 61 -6.12 -22.54 4.32
C ALA A 61 -6.37 -23.71 3.35
N GLN A 62 -5.93 -23.59 2.09
CA GLN A 62 -6.06 -24.63 1.06
C GLN A 62 -4.87 -25.59 1.01
N LEU A 63 -3.79 -25.30 1.75
CA LEU A 63 -2.61 -26.15 1.77
C LEU A 63 -2.79 -27.35 2.72
N PRO A 64 -2.24 -28.52 2.38
CA PRO A 64 -2.16 -29.66 3.30
C PRO A 64 -1.50 -29.26 4.63
N ARG A 65 -1.86 -29.90 5.74
CA ARG A 65 -1.21 -29.62 7.04
C ARG A 65 0.22 -30.16 7.11
N ARG A 66 0.52 -31.24 6.39
CA ARG A 66 1.84 -31.89 6.39
C ARG A 66 2.77 -31.22 5.38
N GLU A 67 3.96 -30.87 5.84
CA GLU A 67 4.97 -30.18 5.02
C GLU A 67 5.43 -31.01 3.81
N SER A 68 5.52 -32.34 3.97
CA SER A 68 5.87 -33.26 2.87
C SER A 68 4.86 -33.20 1.73
N GLU A 69 3.57 -33.04 2.03
CA GLU A 69 2.49 -32.96 1.03
C GLU A 69 2.39 -31.55 0.42
N ARG A 70 2.74 -30.50 1.19
CA ARG A 70 2.74 -29.12 0.71
C ARG A 70 3.68 -28.91 -0.46
N ARG A 71 4.90 -29.46 -0.41
CA ARG A 71 5.93 -29.23 -1.45
C ARG A 71 5.49 -29.65 -2.85
N TYR A 72 4.55 -30.59 -2.96
CA TYR A 72 4.01 -31.07 -4.22
C TYR A 72 2.68 -30.41 -4.60
N HIS A 73 2.11 -29.56 -3.72
CA HIS A 73 0.83 -28.92 -3.96
C HIS A 73 0.97 -27.75 -4.95
N PRO A 74 0.05 -27.60 -5.94
CA PRO A 74 0.13 -26.52 -6.93
C PRO A 74 0.20 -25.11 -6.33
N LEU A 75 -0.47 -24.89 -5.19
CA LEU A 75 -0.46 -23.59 -4.48
C LEU A 75 0.79 -23.33 -3.63
N SER A 76 1.71 -24.30 -3.46
CA SER A 76 2.91 -24.11 -2.63
C SER A 76 3.72 -22.91 -3.09
N ARG A 77 3.97 -22.83 -4.41
CA ARG A 77 4.72 -21.72 -5.01
C ARG A 77 4.04 -20.37 -4.80
N HIS A 78 2.71 -20.33 -4.92
CA HIS A 78 1.94 -19.12 -4.66
C HIS A 78 2.03 -18.69 -3.20
N CYS A 79 2.00 -19.64 -2.27
CA CYS A 79 2.17 -19.36 -0.84
C CYS A 79 3.58 -18.83 -0.53
N ASP A 80 4.62 -19.37 -1.16
CA ASP A 80 6.00 -18.90 -0.97
C ASP A 80 6.19 -17.46 -1.47
N ILE A 81 5.66 -17.17 -2.67
CA ILE A 81 5.67 -15.81 -3.23
C ILE A 81 4.94 -14.85 -2.29
N LEU A 82 3.72 -15.19 -1.86
CA LEU A 82 2.94 -14.35 -0.95
C LEU A 82 3.65 -14.16 0.39
N THR A 83 4.29 -15.20 0.93
CA THR A 83 5.05 -15.09 2.20
C THR A 83 6.29 -14.18 2.05
N SER A 84 6.93 -14.19 0.88
CA SER A 84 8.02 -13.25 0.58
C SER A 84 7.52 -11.81 0.53
N ILE A 85 6.36 -11.57 -0.09
CA ILE A 85 5.70 -10.26 -0.14
C ILE A 85 5.29 -9.80 1.27
N GLU A 86 4.71 -10.67 2.09
CA GLU A 86 4.32 -10.38 3.47
C GLU A 86 5.52 -9.88 4.30
N THR A 87 6.68 -10.49 4.10
CA THR A 87 7.92 -10.07 4.77
C THR A 87 8.28 -8.62 4.39
N ARG A 88 8.14 -8.25 3.12
CA ARG A 88 8.38 -6.88 2.65
C ARG A 88 7.35 -5.90 3.20
N ILE A 89 6.07 -6.26 3.20
CA ILE A 89 5.00 -5.43 3.76
C ILE A 89 5.22 -5.21 5.25
N SER A 90 5.58 -6.25 6.00
CA SER A 90 5.87 -6.17 7.44
C SER A 90 7.03 -5.22 7.75
N MET A 91 8.11 -5.25 6.97
CA MET A 91 9.23 -4.30 7.11
C MET A 91 8.78 -2.85 6.88
N LEU A 92 7.94 -2.61 5.85
CA LEU A 92 7.38 -1.29 5.59
C LEU A 92 6.45 -0.85 6.71
N ASN A 93 5.63 -1.75 7.24
CA ASN A 93 4.74 -1.44 8.34
C ASN A 93 5.54 -1.04 9.58
N MET A 94 6.53 -1.86 10.00
CA MET A 94 7.43 -1.51 11.12
C MET A 94 8.08 -0.13 10.98
N THR A 95 8.37 0.28 9.74
CA THR A 95 8.95 1.60 9.45
C THR A 95 7.90 2.71 9.55
N TYR A 96 6.70 2.50 9.02
CA TYR A 96 5.72 3.56 8.79
C TYR A 96 4.57 3.62 9.79
N SER A 97 4.25 2.56 10.56
CA SER A 97 3.07 2.54 11.44
C SER A 97 3.06 3.75 12.39
N LYS A 98 4.19 4.03 13.05
CA LYS A 98 4.31 5.17 13.99
C LYS A 98 4.04 6.53 13.32
N PHE A 99 4.41 6.67 12.05
CA PHE A 99 4.16 7.88 11.29
C PHE A 99 2.69 7.98 10.88
N ILE A 100 2.11 6.87 10.42
CA ILE A 100 0.68 6.80 10.06
C ILE A 100 -0.19 7.10 11.29
N ASP A 101 0.14 6.50 12.45
CA ASP A 101 -0.59 6.68 13.70
C ASP A 101 -0.52 8.12 14.24
N SER A 102 0.58 8.83 13.95
CA SER A 102 0.73 10.26 14.26
C SER A 102 0.14 11.19 13.20
N GLY A 103 -0.60 10.65 12.22
CA GLY A 103 -1.22 11.42 11.14
C GLY A 103 -0.24 11.90 10.07
N MET A 104 1.02 11.47 10.12
CA MET A 104 2.02 11.73 9.09
C MET A 104 1.88 10.76 7.92
N CYS A 105 2.37 11.15 6.75
CA CYS A 105 2.31 10.31 5.55
C CYS A 105 3.25 9.11 5.67
N CYS A 106 2.81 7.93 5.23
CA CYS A 106 3.61 6.71 5.09
C CYS A 106 4.76 6.85 4.08
N PHE A 107 4.81 7.94 3.32
CA PHE A 107 5.87 8.29 2.39
C PHE A 107 6.42 9.68 2.68
N ILE A 108 7.24 9.81 3.73
CA ILE A 108 7.77 11.12 4.15
C ILE A 108 8.88 11.58 3.18
N PRO A 109 8.65 12.68 2.42
CA PRO A 109 9.69 13.24 1.55
C PRO A 109 10.91 13.66 2.39
N GLY A 110 12.12 13.33 1.95
CA GLY A 110 13.37 13.74 2.62
C GLY A 110 13.90 12.81 3.73
N ARG A 111 13.10 11.85 4.21
CA ARG A 111 13.57 10.75 5.11
C ARG A 111 13.81 9.44 4.36
N VAL A 112 13.21 9.31 3.18
CA VAL A 112 13.20 8.11 2.35
C VAL A 112 13.82 8.48 1.00
N SER A 113 14.93 7.84 0.64
CA SER A 113 15.63 8.07 -0.63
C SER A 113 14.67 7.96 -1.81
N ALA A 114 14.78 8.82 -2.83
CA ALA A 114 13.91 8.81 -4.03
C ALA A 114 13.76 7.42 -4.67
N ARG A 115 14.79 6.56 -4.55
CA ARG A 115 14.77 5.17 -5.01
C ARG A 115 13.76 4.28 -4.26
N THR A 116 13.56 4.52 -2.97
CA THR A 116 12.60 3.77 -2.14
C THR A 116 11.16 4.24 -2.39
N LEU A 117 10.97 5.53 -2.70
CA LEU A 117 9.70 6.06 -3.21
C LEU A 117 9.33 5.38 -4.54
N ILE A 118 10.26 5.34 -5.51
CA ILE A 118 10.07 4.68 -6.81
C ILE A 118 9.81 3.17 -6.67
N VAL A 119 10.52 2.50 -5.75
CA VAL A 119 10.28 1.08 -5.49
C VAL A 119 8.91 0.87 -4.84
N ALA A 120 8.51 1.71 -3.87
CA ALA A 120 7.18 1.60 -3.28
C ALA A 120 6.06 1.90 -4.28
N SER A 121 6.18 2.92 -5.12
CA SER A 121 5.20 3.22 -6.17
C SER A 121 5.17 2.15 -7.26
N ASN A 122 6.30 1.53 -7.62
CA ASN A 122 6.32 0.37 -8.52
C ASN A 122 5.68 -0.87 -7.90
N TRP A 123 5.89 -1.13 -6.60
CA TRP A 123 5.25 -2.26 -5.91
C TRP A 123 3.74 -2.04 -5.72
N ILE A 124 3.30 -0.81 -5.49
CA ILE A 124 1.87 -0.49 -5.36
C ILE A 124 1.16 -0.50 -6.72
N ASN A 125 1.82 -0.02 -7.80
CA ASN A 125 1.28 -0.12 -9.17
C ASN A 125 1.14 -1.58 -9.65
N ILE A 126 1.99 -2.51 -9.19
CA ILE A 126 1.84 -3.94 -9.47
C ILE A 126 0.51 -4.50 -8.93
N PHE A 127 -0.08 -3.89 -7.90
CA PHE A 127 -1.35 -4.31 -7.33
C PHE A 127 -2.59 -3.66 -7.97
N HIS A 128 -2.45 -2.90 -9.07
CA HIS A 128 -3.54 -2.28 -9.85
C HIS A 128 -4.74 -1.85 -8.96
N ILE A 129 -4.47 -0.86 -8.11
CA ILE A 129 -5.51 0.03 -7.59
C ILE A 129 -5.37 1.34 -8.34
#